data_AF-A0A1G8AVJ0-F1
#
_entry.id   AF-A0A1G8AVJ0-F1
#
_cell.length_a   1.000
_cell.length_b   1.000
_cell.length_c   1.000
_cell.angle_alpha   90.00
_cell.angle_beta   90.00
_cell.angle_gamma   90.00
#
_symmetry.space_group_name_H-M   'P 1'
#
loop_
_entity.id
_entity.type
_entity.pdbx_description
1 polymer ?
#
loop_
_entity_poly.entity_id
_entity_poly.type
_entity_poly.pdbx_seq_one_letter_code
_entity_poly.pdbx_strand_id
1 'polypeptide(L)' 'MRTYQLKLTYPETLSVHHITTLVESVKGVKIQRLNIIGRGREFVGVLVVEAAGLLHYDSLVERLRSRQEVLLDEPEVTAL' A
#
# COMPACT_ATOMS: atom_id res chain seq x y z
N MET A 1 15.70 9.10 1.80
CA MET A 1 14.44 8.34 1.74
C MET A 1 13.66 8.83 0.52
N ARG A 2 12.82 8.00 -0.08
CA ARG A 2 12.03 8.34 -1.28
C ARG A 2 10.56 8.04 -1.04
N THR A 3 9.70 8.85 -1.63
CA THR A 3 8.25 8.70 -1.52
C THR A 3 7.74 7.88 -2.70
N TYR A 4 6.83 6.96 -2.42
CA TYR A 4 6.19 6.11 -3.41
C TYR A 4 4.69 6.13 -3.21
N GLN A 5 3.96 6.01 -4.30
CA GLN A 5 2.51 5.94 -4.31
C GLN A 5 2.05 4.58 -4.82
N LEU A 6 1.07 4.00 -4.15
CA LEU A 6 0.41 2.76 -4.50
C LEU A 6 -1.10 3.01 -4.59
N LYS A 7 -1.73 2.55 -5.66
CA LYS A 7 -3.19 2.41 -5.71
C LYS A 7 -3.52 0.99 -5.29
N LEU A 8 -4.43 0.83 -4.35
CA LEU A 8 -4.84 -0.45 -3.81
C LEU A 8 -6.36 -0.61 -3.83
N THR A 9 -6.80 -1.81 -4.15
CA THR A 9 -8.19 -2.25 -4.02
C THR A 9 -8.23 -3.51 -3.16
N TYR A 10 -9.14 -3.59 -2.20
CA TYR A 10 -9.27 -4.74 -1.30
C TYR A 10 -10.71 -4.89 -0.78
N PRO A 11 -11.16 -6.09 -0.39
CA PRO A 11 -12.54 -6.30 0.05
C PRO A 11 -12.80 -5.65 1.41
N GLU A 12 -14.05 -5.31 1.67
CA GLU A 12 -14.49 -4.71 2.95
C GLU A 12 -14.24 -5.60 4.18
N THR A 13 -14.07 -6.91 3.97
CA THR A 13 -13.73 -7.89 5.01
C THR A 13 -12.32 -7.70 5.57
N LEU A 14 -11.44 -7.03 4.82
CA LEU A 14 -10.09 -6.69 5.26
C LEU A 14 -10.10 -5.26 5.80
N SER A 15 -9.86 -5.09 7.10
CA SER A 15 -9.92 -3.76 7.71
C SER A 15 -8.76 -2.87 7.27
N VAL A 16 -8.99 -1.55 7.25
CA VAL A 16 -7.94 -0.54 7.03
C VAL A 16 -6.76 -0.76 7.99
N HIS A 17 -7.04 -1.12 9.24
CA HIS A 17 -6.02 -1.42 10.24
C HIS A 17 -5.13 -2.62 9.86
N HIS A 18 -5.68 -3.64 9.19
CA HIS A 18 -4.89 -4.76 8.70
C HIS A 18 -3.92 -4.29 7.60
N ILE A 19 -4.39 -3.44 6.68
CA ILE A 19 -3.55 -2.85 5.64
C ILE A 19 -2.41 -2.03 6.26
N THR A 20 -2.71 -1.13 7.20
CA THR A 20 -1.67 -0.28 7.81
C THR A 20 -0.65 -1.12 8.58
N THR A 21 -1.10 -2.13 9.33
CA THR A 21 -0.20 -3.05 10.06
C THR A 21 0.72 -3.81 9.11
N LEU A 22 0.20 -4.26 7.97
CA LEU A 22 1.01 -4.95 6.95
C LEU A 22 2.10 -4.04 6.40
N VAL A 23 1.78 -2.79 6.11
CA VAL A 23 2.74 -1.78 5.61
C VAL A 23 3.81 -1.49 6.67
N GLU A 24 3.40 -1.21 7.90
CA GLU A 24 4.31 -0.87 9.01
C GLU A 24 5.20 -2.05 9.45
N SER A 25 4.81 -3.29 9.14
CA SER A 25 5.64 -4.48 9.39
C SER A 25 6.90 -4.55 8.52
N VAL A 26 6.98 -3.74 7.46
CA VAL A 26 8.13 -3.70 6.55
C VAL A 26 9.14 -2.68 7.07
N LYS A 27 10.29 -3.17 7.54
CA LYS A 27 11.36 -2.29 8.04
C LYS A 27 11.81 -1.32 6.95
N GLY A 28 11.97 -0.04 7.33
CA GLY A 28 12.40 1.01 6.42
C GLY A 28 11.28 1.58 5.55
N VAL A 29 10.01 1.29 5.86
CA VAL A 29 8.82 1.87 5.24
C VAL A 29 8.00 2.62 6.28
N LYS A 30 7.47 3.79 5.94
CA LYS A 30 6.58 4.59 6.78
C LYS A 30 5.38 5.07 5.96
N ILE A 31 4.18 4.95 6.50
CA ILE A 31 2.98 5.53 5.90
C ILE A 31 3.05 7.06 6.03
N GLN A 32 2.91 7.75 4.90
CA GLN A 32 2.82 9.21 4.84
C GLN A 32 1.38 9.66 4.65
N ARG A 33 0.62 8.95 3.82
CA ARG A 33 -0.80 9.21 3.58
C ARG A 33 -1.52 7.93 3.24
N LEU A 34 -2.75 7.82 3.72
CA LEU A 34 -3.67 6.78 3.30
C LEU A 34 -5.03 7.41 3.06
N ASN A 35 -5.45 7.41 1.80
CA ASN A 35 -6.78 7.88 1.38
C ASN A 35 -7.54 6.69 0.82
N ILE A 36 -8.63 6.31 1.45
CA ILE A 36 -9.45 5.17 1.04
C ILE A 36 -10.91 5.61 0.98
N ILE A 37 -11.61 5.13 -0.02
CA ILE A 37 -13.06 5.27 -0.16
C ILE A 37 -13.69 3.88 -0.25
N GLY A 38 -14.86 3.72 0.36
CA GLY A 38 -15.69 2.53 0.18
C GLY A 38 -16.43 2.60 -1.16
N ARG A 39 -16.45 1.48 -1.90
CA ARG A 39 -17.15 1.32 -3.17
C ARG A 39 -17.85 -0.04 -3.19
N GLY A 40 -19.09 -0.08 -2.73
CA GLY A 40 -19.83 -1.34 -2.61
C GLY A 40 -19.19 -2.24 -1.55
N ARG A 41 -18.72 -3.43 -1.96
CA ARG A 41 -18.09 -4.43 -1.07
C ARG A 41 -16.56 -4.31 -1.03
N GLU A 42 -16.01 -3.24 -1.59
CA GLU A 42 -14.57 -3.03 -1.73
C GLU A 42 -14.17 -1.67 -1.20
N PHE A 43 -12.92 -1.56 -0.82
CA PHE A 43 -12.22 -0.33 -0.56
C PHE A 43 -11.24 -0.06 -1.69
N VAL A 44 -11.24 1.17 -2.20
CA VAL A 44 -10.29 1.64 -3.21
C VAL A 44 -9.55 2.83 -2.63
N GLY A 45 -8.23 2.86 -2.77
CA GLY A 45 -7.45 3.92 -2.15
C GLY A 45 -6.06 4.12 -2.70
N VAL A 46 -5.47 5.22 -2.25
CA VAL A 46 -4.09 5.61 -2.51
C VAL A 46 -3.33 5.56 -1.20
N LEU A 47 -2.27 4.75 -1.17
CA LEU A 47 -1.29 4.68 -0.11
C LEU A 47 -0.01 5.38 -0.57
N VAL A 48 0.40 6.41 0.16
CA VAL A 48 1.69 7.08 -0.01
C VAL A 48 2.60 6.63 1.12
N VAL A 49 3.77 6.09 0.77
CA VAL A 49 4.78 5.65 1.71
C VAL A 49 6.09 6.35 1.46
N GLU A 50 6.84 6.55 2.53
CA GLU A 50 8.26 6.86 2.46
C GLU A 50 9.03 5.56 2.69
N ALA A 51 9.98 5.25 1.81
CA ALA A 51 10.86 4.09 1.94
C ALA A 51 12.34 4.50 1.97
N ALA A 52 13.15 3.75 2.73
CA ALA A 52 14.59 3.97 2.86
C ALA A 52 15.33 3.79 1.53
N GLY A 53 14.80 2.95 0.63
CA GLY A 53 15.33 2.70 -0.72
C GLY A 53 14.38 1.81 -1.52
N LEU A 54 14.73 1.54 -2.79
CA LEU A 54 13.90 0.75 -3.71
C LEU A 54 13.65 -0.67 -3.18
N LEU A 55 14.66 -1.32 -2.59
CA LEU A 55 14.53 -2.67 -2.01
C LEU A 55 13.44 -2.76 -0.91
N HIS A 56 13.31 -1.71 -0.09
CA HIS A 56 12.29 -1.66 0.97
C HIS A 56 10.89 -1.44 0.39
N TYR A 57 10.79 -0.66 -0.68
CA TYR A 57 9.56 -0.49 -1.43
C TYR A 57 9.14 -1.78 -2.14
N ASP A 58 10.07 -2.47 -2.80
CA ASP A 58 9.78 -3.75 -3.46
C ASP A 58 9.32 -4.80 -2.45
N SER A 59 9.99 -4.87 -1.28
CA SER A 59 9.57 -5.74 -0.17
C SER A 59 8.14 -5.44 0.31
N LEU A 60 7.73 -4.16 0.32
CA LEU A 60 6.36 -3.78 0.63
C LEU A 60 5.38 -4.26 -0.45
N VAL A 61 5.71 -4.02 -1.72
CA VAL A 61 4.87 -4.42 -2.86
C VAL A 61 4.67 -5.93 -2.88
N GLU A 62 5.72 -6.71 -2.70
CA GLU A 62 5.65 -8.18 -2.61
C GLU A 62 4.77 -8.63 -1.45
N ARG A 63 4.89 -7.98 -0.29
CA ARG A 63 4.10 -8.32 0.89
C ARG A 63 2.62 -8.00 0.71
N LEU A 64 2.29 -6.89 0.07
CA LEU A 64 0.92 -6.57 -0.31
C LEU A 64 0.38 -7.57 -1.35
N ARG A 65 1.15 -7.89 -2.40
CA ARG A 65 0.76 -8.87 -3.44
C ARG A 65 0.61 -10.30 -2.92
N SER A 66 1.29 -10.66 -1.84
CA SER A 66 1.12 -11.97 -1.19
C SER A 66 -0.26 -12.15 -0.55
N ARG A 67 -1.00 -11.05 -0.34
CA ARG A 67 -2.42 -11.08 0.02
C ARG A 67 -3.24 -11.15 -1.26
N GLN A 68 -3.82 -12.32 -1.53
CA GLN A 68 -4.61 -12.54 -2.75
C GLN A 68 -5.81 -11.59 -2.84
N GLU A 69 -6.31 -11.12 -1.70
CA GLU A 69 -7.42 -10.18 -1.64
C GLU A 69 -7.02 -8.72 -1.95
N VAL A 70 -5.73 -8.40 -1.99
CA VAL A 70 -5.24 -7.04 -2.25
C VAL A 70 -4.76 -6.92 -3.69
N LEU A 71 -5.46 -6.11 -4.46
CA LEU A 71 -5.06 -5.73 -5.80
C LEU A 71 -4.24 -4.44 -5.75
N LEU A 72 -3.10 -4.43 -6.40
CA LEU A 72 -2.29 -3.23 -6.61
C LEU A 72 -2.37 -2.86 -8.09
N ASP A 73 -2.73 -1.62 -8.40
CA ASP A 73 -2.56 -1.14 -9.77
C ASP A 73 -1.06 -0.99 -10.05
N GLU A 74 -0.69 -1.10 -11.32
CA GLU A 74 0.70 -0.93 -11.74
C GLU A 74 1.24 0.41 -11.23
N PRO A 75 2.47 0.42 -10.69
CA PRO A 75 3.05 1.63 -10.15
C PRO A 75 3.29 2.61 -11.31
N GLU A 76 2.46 3.65 -11.40
CA GLU A 76 2.90 4.91 -11.98
C GLU A 76 3.99 5.43 -11.03
N VAL A 77 5.25 5.08 -11.32
CA VAL A 77 6.43 5.62 -10.63
C VAL A 77 6.53 7.10 -11.02
N THR A 78 5.67 7.91 -10.41
CA THR A 78 5.82 9.35 -10.43
C THR A 78 6.68 9.65 -9.21
N ALA A 79 8.00 9.78 -9.43
CA ALA A 79 8.87 10.39 -8.44
C ALA A 79 8.34 11.83 -8.24
N LEU A 80 7.64 12.05 -7.12
CA LEU A 80 7.24 13.37 -6.65
C LEU A 80 8.42 14.05 -5.95
#